data_AF-S7UCP9-F1
#
_entry.id   AF-S7UCP9-F1
#
_cell.length_a   1.000
_cell.length_b   1.000
_cell.length_c   1.000
_cell.angle_alpha   90.00
_cell.angle_beta   90.00
_cell.angle_gamma   90.00
#
_symmetry.space_group_name_H-M   'P 1'
#
loop_
_entity.id
_entity.type
_entity.pdbx_description
1 polymer ?
#
loop_
_entity_poly.entity_id
_entity_poly.type
_entity_poly.pdbx_seq_one_letter_code
_entity_poly.pdbx_strand_id
1 'polypeptide(L)'
;MDLTSHVQWDALRLYARQAGWEEVAFVRQDRFLLAAGLLHEWDVSEGDDVFSPASRQNRMIRALIADDGVSRFFDVLILQKGMSFAARDFWPAPEFLPAD
;
A
#
# COMPACT_ATOMS: atom_id res chain seq x y z
N MET A 1 19.05 -18.17 -11.21
CA MET A 1 17.77 -18.40 -10.50
C MET A 1 17.85 -17.60 -9.23
N ASP A 2 16.84 -16.78 -8.98
CA ASP A 2 16.86 -15.87 -7.84
C ASP A 2 16.41 -16.59 -6.56
N LEU A 3 16.97 -16.17 -5.43
CA LEU A 3 16.61 -16.67 -4.10
C LEU A 3 15.95 -15.54 -3.32
N THR A 4 14.75 -15.78 -2.80
CA THR A 4 13.94 -14.80 -2.08
C THR A 4 13.39 -15.39 -0.78
N SER A 5 13.08 -14.55 0.21
CA SER A 5 12.43 -14.94 1.46
C SER A 5 11.31 -13.97 1.84
N HIS A 6 10.39 -14.40 2.71
CA HIS A 6 9.49 -13.48 3.38
C HIS A 6 10.26 -12.51 4.28
N VAL A 7 9.74 -11.29 4.40
CA VAL A 7 10.28 -10.28 5.32
C VAL A 7 9.77 -10.60 6.73
N GLN A 8 10.69 -10.67 7.70
CA GLN A 8 10.33 -10.76 9.11
C GLN A 8 10.09 -9.36 9.67
N TRP A 9 8.84 -8.89 9.56
CA TRP A 9 8.46 -7.52 9.93
C TRP A 9 8.74 -7.20 11.40
N ASP A 10 8.52 -8.13 12.33
CA ASP A 10 8.77 -7.91 13.75
C ASP A 10 10.24 -7.60 14.05
N ALA A 11 11.15 -8.33 13.39
CA ALA A 11 12.59 -8.10 13.51
C ALA A 11 12.97 -6.74 12.91
N LEU A 12 12.45 -6.41 11.72
CA LEU A 12 12.71 -5.13 11.07
C LEU A 12 12.25 -3.95 11.95
N ARG A 13 11.03 -4.02 12.50
CA ARG A 13 10.45 -3.00 13.38
C ARG A 13 11.23 -2.87 14.69
N LEU A 14 11.70 -3.99 15.26
CA LEU A 14 12.55 -3.98 16.45
C LEU A 14 13.85 -3.21 16.21
N TYR A 15 14.58 -3.54 15.15
CA TYR A 15 15.86 -2.90 14.85
C TYR A 15 15.70 -1.44 14.41
N ALA A 16 14.62 -1.12 13.70
CA ALA A 16 14.27 0.26 13.36
C ALA A 16 14.14 1.13 14.63
N ARG A 17 13.36 0.66 15.63
CA ARG A 17 13.22 1.37 16.91
C ARG A 17 14.55 1.52 17.64
N GLN A 18 15.36 0.47 17.70
CA GLN A 18 16.70 0.53 18.32
C GLN A 18 17.63 1.53 17.62
N ALA A 19 17.48 1.69 16.30
CA ALA A 19 18.22 2.67 15.51
C ALA A 19 17.62 4.09 15.58
N GLY A 20 16.60 4.33 16.41
CA GLY A 20 15.96 5.63 16.62
C GLY A 20 15.01 6.03 15.49
N TRP A 21 14.41 5.07 14.80
CA TRP A 21 13.30 5.32 13.88
C TRP A 21 11.96 5.22 14.60
N GLU A 22 11.02 6.03 14.15
CA GLU A 22 9.63 6.00 14.59
C GLU A 22 8.78 5.35 13.51
N GLU A 23 7.83 4.53 13.93
CA GLU A 23 6.87 3.92 13.03
C GLU A 23 5.72 4.88 12.75
N VAL A 24 5.49 5.16 11.47
CA VAL A 24 4.41 6.01 10.99
C VAL A 24 3.17 5.18 10.65
N ALA A 25 3.37 4.06 9.96
CA ALA A 25 2.30 3.14 9.60
C ALA A 25 2.85 1.74 9.31
N PHE A 26 2.07 0.72 9.65
CA PHE A 26 2.27 -0.65 9.19
C PHE A 26 0.93 -1.24 8.76
N VAL A 27 0.73 -1.39 7.46
CA VAL A 27 -0.56 -1.76 6.88
C VAL A 27 -0.37 -2.72 5.70
N ARG A 28 -1.42 -3.48 5.36
CA ARG A 28 -1.44 -4.28 4.13
C ARG A 28 -1.42 -3.39 2.89
N GLN A 29 -0.94 -3.93 1.76
CA GLN A 29 -0.82 -3.22 0.49
C GLN A 29 -2.15 -2.64 -0.01
N ASP A 30 -3.25 -3.39 0.09
CA ASP A 30 -4.57 -2.90 -0.32
C ASP A 30 -4.95 -1.62 0.41
N ARG A 31 -4.77 -1.60 1.73
CA ARG A 31 -5.06 -0.45 2.59
C ARG A 31 -4.15 0.73 2.28
N PHE A 32 -2.86 0.46 2.10
CA PHE A 32 -1.88 1.47 1.70
C PHE A 32 -2.28 2.15 0.38
N LEU A 33 -2.53 1.38 -0.67
CA LEU A 33 -2.81 1.90 -2.00
C LEU A 33 -4.14 2.65 -2.05
N LEU A 34 -5.17 2.14 -1.37
CA LEU A 34 -6.45 2.82 -1.25
C LEU A 34 -6.30 4.16 -0.51
N ALA A 35 -5.61 4.15 0.65
CA ALA A 35 -5.40 5.36 1.43
C ALA A 35 -4.52 6.41 0.72
N ALA A 36 -3.60 5.95 -0.15
CA ALA A 36 -2.80 6.79 -1.02
C ALA A 36 -3.59 7.37 -2.22
N GLY A 37 -4.85 6.98 -2.40
CA GLY A 37 -5.73 7.52 -3.44
C GLY A 37 -5.68 6.78 -4.78
N LEU A 38 -5.26 5.51 -4.81
CA LEU A 38 -5.19 4.73 -6.06
C LEU A 38 -6.53 4.67 -6.82
N LEU A 39 -7.67 4.78 -6.14
CA LEU A 39 -8.98 4.82 -6.80
C LEU A 39 -9.19 6.07 -7.66
N HIS A 40 -8.44 7.15 -7.44
CA HIS A 40 -8.49 8.33 -8.33
C HIS A 40 -7.93 8.02 -9.73
N GLU A 41 -7.08 6.98 -9.85
CA GLU A 41 -6.53 6.50 -11.12
C GLU A 41 -7.45 5.48 -11.81
N TRP A 42 -8.62 5.19 -11.22
CA TRP A 42 -9.60 4.28 -11.81
C TRP A 42 -10.37 4.99 -12.91
N ASP A 43 -10.21 4.53 -14.14
CA ASP A 43 -10.92 5.10 -15.29
C ASP A 43 -12.31 4.47 -15.41
N VAL A 44 -13.37 5.28 -15.29
CA VAL A 44 -14.77 4.83 -15.41
C VAL A 44 -15.22 4.74 -16.87
N SER A 45 -14.37 5.10 -17.84
CA SER A 45 -14.70 5.11 -19.27
C SER A 45 -15.38 3.82 -19.71
N GLU A 46 -16.67 3.93 -20.06
CA GLU A 46 -17.55 2.86 -20.56
C GLU A 46 -17.21 2.51 -22.02
N GLY A 47 -15.95 2.20 -22.29
CA GLY A 47 -15.56 1.61 -23.56
C GLY A 47 -15.76 0.10 -23.49
N ASP A 48 -16.57 -0.46 -24.39
CA ASP A 48 -16.75 -1.93 -24.54
C ASP A 48 -15.44 -2.69 -24.87
N ASP A 49 -14.35 -1.96 -25.17
CA ASP A 49 -13.05 -2.54 -25.47
C ASP A 49 -12.29 -2.95 -24.20
N VAL A 50 -12.41 -4.23 -23.87
CA VAL A 50 -11.70 -4.91 -22.78
C VAL A 50 -10.17 -4.91 -22.97
N PHE A 51 -9.65 -4.66 -24.17
CA PHE A 51 -8.20 -4.58 -24.45
C PHE A 51 -7.66 -3.14 -24.47
N SER A 52 -8.52 -2.15 -24.25
CA SER A 52 -8.11 -0.75 -24.15
C SER A 52 -7.05 -0.56 -23.04
N PRO A 53 -6.17 0.45 -23.18
CA PRO A 53 -5.23 0.82 -22.13
C PRO A 53 -5.91 1.06 -20.77
N ALA A 54 -7.07 1.72 -20.76
CA ALA A 54 -7.88 1.97 -19.56
C ALA A 54 -8.36 0.65 -18.91
N SER A 55 -8.91 -0.28 -19.70
CA SER A 55 -9.32 -1.58 -19.19
C SER A 55 -8.15 -2.41 -18.65
N ARG A 56 -6.97 -2.30 -19.26
CA ARG A 56 -5.74 -2.93 -18.74
C ARG A 56 -5.31 -2.31 -17.41
N GLN A 57 -5.35 -0.99 -17.29
CA GLN A 57 -5.03 -0.27 -16.06
C GLN A 57 -5.97 -0.68 -14.91
N ASN A 58 -7.28 -0.68 -15.15
CA ASN A 58 -8.27 -1.09 -14.14
C ASN A 58 -8.07 -2.54 -13.68
N ARG A 59 -7.70 -3.46 -14.58
CA ARG A 59 -7.34 -4.85 -14.19
C ARG A 59 -6.10 -4.89 -13.30
N MET A 60 -5.09 -4.06 -13.59
CA MET A 60 -3.89 -3.98 -12.75
C MET A 60 -4.21 -3.37 -11.38
N ILE A 61 -4.97 -2.28 -11.32
CA ILE A 61 -5.43 -1.68 -10.06
C ILE A 61 -6.18 -2.72 -9.24
N ARG A 62 -7.14 -3.43 -9.86
CA ARG A 62 -7.88 -4.52 -9.21
C ARG A 62 -6.94 -5.60 -8.66
N ALA A 63 -5.95 -6.06 -9.43
CA ALA A 63 -5.00 -7.07 -8.96
C ALA A 63 -4.17 -6.62 -7.74
N LEU A 64 -3.92 -5.31 -7.62
CA LEU A 64 -3.14 -4.71 -6.52
C LEU A 64 -3.93 -4.52 -5.23
N ILE A 65 -5.27 -4.40 -5.30
CA ILE A 65 -6.13 -4.10 -4.14
C ILE A 65 -7.13 -5.20 -3.78
N ALA A 66 -7.47 -6.09 -4.72
CA ALA A 66 -8.45 -7.14 -4.47
C ALA A 66 -7.87 -8.24 -3.57
N ASP A 67 -8.70 -8.75 -2.67
CA ASP A 67 -8.31 -9.72 -1.63
C ASP A 67 -8.03 -11.13 -2.21
N ASP A 68 -8.55 -11.41 -3.42
CA ASP A 68 -8.22 -12.58 -4.23
C ASP A 68 -6.92 -12.41 -5.04
N GLY A 69 -6.34 -11.21 -5.04
CA GLY A 69 -5.12 -10.84 -5.74
C GLY A 69 -3.84 -10.99 -4.90
N VAL A 70 -2.77 -10.31 -5.34
CA VAL A 70 -1.48 -10.33 -4.65
C VAL A 70 -1.48 -9.53 -3.35
N SER A 71 -2.42 -8.59 -3.22
CA SER A 71 -2.49 -7.58 -2.15
C SER A 71 -2.37 -8.16 -0.74
N ARG A 72 -2.92 -9.36 -0.49
CA ARG A 72 -2.90 -10.04 0.81
C ARG A 72 -1.53 -10.54 1.27
N PHE A 73 -0.57 -10.61 0.35
CA PHE A 73 0.78 -11.12 0.63
C PHE A 73 1.81 -10.02 0.86
N PHE A 74 1.41 -8.76 0.65
CA PHE A 74 2.31 -7.62 0.73
C PHE A 74 1.84 -6.67 1.83
N ASP A 75 2.81 -6.23 2.62
CA ASP A 75 2.64 -5.22 3.65
C ASP A 75 3.55 -4.02 3.36
N VAL A 76 3.19 -2.87 3.91
CA VAL A 76 3.93 -1.61 3.80
C VAL A 76 4.23 -1.11 5.19
N LEU A 77 5.52 -0.97 5.50
CA LEU A 77 6.04 -0.34 6.71
C LEU A 77 6.61 1.04 6.36
N ILE A 78 6.09 2.09 6.99
CA ILE A 78 6.58 3.46 6.87
C ILE A 78 7.26 3.85 8.18
N LEU A 79 8.51 4.27 8.07
CA LEU A 79 9.31 4.74 9.19
C LEU A 79 9.79 6.15 8.91
N GLN A 80 9.90 6.96 9.96
CA GLN A 80 10.50 8.29 9.89
C GLN A 80 11.64 8.43 10.90
N LYS A 81 12.57 9.33 10.60
CA LYS A 81 13.66 9.69 11.52
C LYS A 81 14.03 11.15 11.31
N GLY A 82 14.06 11.92 12.41
CA GLY A 82 14.36 13.35 12.37
C GLY A 82 13.31 14.21 11.68
N MET A 83 12.09 13.68 11.50
CA MET A 83 10.94 14.39 10.93
C MET A 83 9.75 14.25 11.86
N SER A 84 8.85 15.23 11.87
CA SER A 84 7.58 15.19 12.57
C SER A 84 6.45 15.41 11.57
N PHE A 85 6.21 14.41 10.73
CA PHE A 85 4.99 14.38 9.94
C PHE A 85 3.90 13.68 10.75
N ALA A 86 2.72 14.29 10.85
CA ALA A 86 1.60 13.60 11.47
C ALA A 86 1.09 12.52 10.49
N ALA A 87 0.79 11.33 10.98
CA ALA A 87 0.29 10.22 10.15
C ALA A 87 -0.89 10.63 9.26
N ARG A 88 -1.78 11.50 9.77
CA ARG A 88 -2.92 12.07 9.04
C ARG A 88 -2.56 12.88 7.79
N ASP A 89 -1.35 13.44 7.71
CA ASP A 89 -0.93 14.29 6.60
C ASP A 89 -0.41 13.46 5.40
N PHE A 90 -0.20 12.16 5.59
CA PHE A 90 0.29 11.26 4.53
C PHE A 90 -0.80 10.79 3.57
N TRP A 91 -2.07 10.84 3.97
CA TRP A 91 -3.13 10.07 3.32
C TRP A 91 -4.18 10.98 2.70
N PRO A 92 -4.33 10.95 1.37
CA PRO A 92 -5.47 11.57 0.69
C PRO A 92 -6.83 10.97 1.11
N ALA A 93 -6.87 9.68 1.46
CA ALA A 93 -8.09 8.96 1.83
C ALA A 93 -7.89 8.11 3.11
N PRO A 94 -7.75 8.74 4.30
CA PRO A 94 -7.41 8.03 5.54
C PRO A 94 -8.47 7.02 6.00
N GLU A 95 -9.71 7.10 5.51
CA GLU A 95 -10.81 6.19 5.83
C GLU A 95 -10.54 4.72 5.44
N PHE A 96 -9.56 4.47 4.56
CA PHE A 96 -9.17 3.13 4.18
C PHE A 96 -8.17 2.48 5.14
N LEU A 97 -7.60 3.24 6.09
CA LEU A 97 -6.69 2.72 7.10
C LEU A 97 -7.45 2.00 8.22
N PRO A 98 -6.78 1.06 8.94
CA PRO A 98 -7.34 0.48 10.15
C PRO A 98 -7.64 1.58 11.19
N ALA A 99 -8.71 1.41 11.97
CA ALA A 99 -8.90 2.22 13.18
C ALA A 99 -7.86 1.82 14.23
N ASP A 100 -7.28 2.82 14.90
CA ASP A 100 -6.30 2.66 16.00
C ASP A 100 -6.90 1.93 17.22
#